data_AF-A0A7L4PIH4-F1
#
_entry.id   AF-A0A7L4PIH4-F1
#
_cell.length_a   1.000
_cell.length_b   1.000
_cell.length_c   1.000
_cell.angle_alpha   90.00
_cell.angle_beta   90.00
_cell.angle_gamma   90.00
#
_symmetry.space_group_name_H-M   'P 1'
#
loop_
_entity.id
_entity.type
_entity.pdbx_description
1 polymer ?
#
loop_
_entity_poly.entity_id
_entity_poly.type
_entity_poly.pdbx_seq_one_letter_code
_entity_poly.pdbx_strand_id
1 'polypeptide(L)'
;VVKEIAQQYGCYATFMPKPIFGVNGSGMHTHMSLFKGERNSFFDQNDEYCLSDFCKGYIAGLLRHSTEITAITNQWVNSYKRLVAGYEAPVYIAWARRNRSTLVRVPMYKPGKEKAIRVEFRSPDPACNPYLAFSVMLAAGLEGIKNKYELPNPIEKDVYEMSEDEKSKEGIKSLPGSLIEAIALTEQSELVREAVGDHIFKSFIASKKVEWDDYRTKVSEWELQKYLGVL
;
A
#
# COMPACT_ATOMS: atom_id res chain seq x y z
N VAL A 1 12.49 -20.62 2.54
CA VAL A 1 13.92 -20.32 2.32
C VAL A 1 14.47 -19.35 3.35
N VAL A 2 14.10 -18.07 3.38
CA VAL A 2 14.72 -17.08 4.32
C VAL A 2 14.66 -17.52 5.80
N LYS A 3 13.47 -17.92 6.30
CA LYS A 3 13.32 -18.39 7.68
C LYS A 3 14.15 -19.64 7.99
N GLU A 4 14.17 -20.58 7.04
CA GLU A 4 14.91 -21.85 7.14
C GLU A 4 16.41 -21.60 7.25
N ILE A 5 16.98 -20.80 6.33
CA ILE A 5 18.40 -20.47 6.37
C ILE A 5 18.73 -19.69 7.64
N ALA A 6 17.92 -18.71 8.04
CA ALA A 6 18.15 -17.98 9.28
C ALA A 6 18.22 -18.95 10.48
N GLN A 7 17.31 -19.92 10.57
CA GLN A 7 17.30 -20.91 11.64
C GLN A 7 18.56 -21.78 11.66
N GLN A 8 19.06 -22.19 10.48
CA GLN A 8 20.33 -22.94 10.37
C GLN A 8 21.54 -22.17 10.90
N TYR A 9 21.50 -20.83 10.86
CA TYR A 9 22.52 -19.94 11.41
C TYR A 9 22.16 -19.41 12.82
N GLY A 10 21.22 -20.04 13.53
CA GLY A 10 20.84 -19.65 14.89
C GLY A 10 20.13 -18.29 14.98
N CYS A 11 19.57 -17.80 13.87
CA CYS A 11 18.86 -16.52 13.78
C CYS A 11 17.34 -16.73 13.60
N TYR A 12 16.52 -15.79 14.08
CA TYR A 12 15.07 -15.80 13.83
C TYR A 12 14.69 -14.71 12.82
N ALA A 13 14.44 -15.09 11.57
CA ALA A 13 13.94 -14.16 10.55
C ALA A 13 12.42 -14.00 10.63
N THR A 14 11.96 -12.76 10.65
CA THR A 14 10.53 -12.41 10.62
C THR A 14 10.21 -11.48 9.46
N PHE A 15 8.98 -11.61 8.98
CA PHE A 15 8.39 -10.77 7.92
C PHE A 15 7.29 -9.87 8.49
N MET A 16 7.23 -9.77 9.82
CA MET A 16 6.31 -8.90 10.55
C MET A 16 6.48 -7.43 10.08
N PRO A 17 5.39 -6.69 9.81
CA PRO A 17 5.48 -5.35 9.24
C PRO A 17 6.26 -4.36 10.09
N LYS A 18 6.10 -4.41 11.41
CA LYS A 18 6.74 -3.50 12.38
C LYS A 18 7.06 -4.26 13.67
N PRO A 19 8.18 -5.01 13.73
CA PRO A 19 8.54 -5.79 14.90
C PRO A 19 9.08 -4.93 16.06
N ILE A 20 9.63 -3.75 15.75
CA ILE A 20 10.30 -2.87 16.73
C ILE A 20 9.78 -1.43 16.56
N PHE A 21 9.39 -0.80 17.67
CA PHE A 21 9.00 0.61 17.72
C PHE A 21 10.23 1.52 17.49
N GLY A 22 10.04 2.68 16.86
CA GLY A 22 11.11 3.66 16.70
C GLY A 22 12.08 3.42 15.52
N VAL A 23 11.98 2.29 14.81
CA VAL A 23 12.84 1.95 13.66
C VAL A 23 12.02 1.61 12.41
N ASN A 24 12.63 1.59 11.21
CA ASN A 24 11.91 1.22 9.99
C ASN A 24 11.25 -0.17 10.09
N GLY A 25 10.10 -0.31 9.43
CA GLY A 25 9.42 -1.60 9.28
C GLY A 25 9.78 -2.31 7.98
N SER A 26 9.16 -3.47 7.75
CA SER A 26 9.30 -4.26 6.52
C SER A 26 8.12 -4.02 5.59
N GLY A 27 8.38 -3.50 4.38
CA GLY A 27 7.41 -3.40 3.30
C GLY A 27 7.62 -4.45 2.21
N MET A 28 6.58 -4.76 1.45
CA MET A 28 6.64 -5.58 0.24
C MET A 28 6.32 -4.68 -0.97
N HIS A 29 7.29 -3.84 -1.34
CA HIS A 29 7.13 -2.93 -2.47
C HIS A 29 6.88 -3.73 -3.75
N THR A 30 5.71 -3.53 -4.34
CA THR A 30 5.26 -4.33 -5.47
C THR A 30 5.44 -3.52 -6.75
N HIS A 31 6.36 -3.98 -7.60
CA HIS A 31 6.57 -3.42 -8.92
C HIS A 31 5.67 -4.10 -9.94
N MET A 32 4.85 -3.32 -10.65
CA MET A 32 3.88 -3.79 -11.64
C MET A 32 4.12 -3.15 -13.00
N SER A 33 3.90 -3.94 -14.05
CA SER A 33 3.98 -3.55 -15.45
C SER A 33 3.08 -4.46 -16.26
N LEU A 34 2.27 -3.89 -17.16
CA LEU A 34 1.39 -4.65 -18.03
C LEU A 34 1.95 -4.73 -19.44
N PHE A 35 1.84 -5.91 -20.06
CA PHE A 35 2.39 -6.18 -21.38
C PHE A 35 1.29 -6.60 -22.34
N LYS A 36 1.37 -6.11 -23.58
CA LYS A 36 0.59 -6.59 -24.72
C LYS A 36 1.53 -7.27 -25.70
N GLY A 37 1.58 -8.60 -25.67
CA GLY A 37 2.67 -9.36 -26.29
C GLY A 37 4.00 -8.99 -25.65
N GLU A 38 5.00 -8.66 -26.46
CA GLU A 38 6.34 -8.27 -25.98
C GLU A 38 6.48 -6.79 -25.61
N ARG A 39 5.45 -5.97 -25.87
CA ARG A 39 5.50 -4.53 -25.63
C ARG A 39 5.00 -4.22 -24.22
N ASN A 40 5.82 -3.53 -23.44
CA ASN A 40 5.41 -2.93 -22.17
C ASN A 40 4.39 -1.81 -22.46
N SER A 41 3.14 -2.03 -22.06
CA SER A 41 2.03 -1.12 -22.29
C SER A 41 2.11 0.13 -21.43
N PHE A 42 3.02 0.21 -20.45
CA PHE A 42 3.18 1.39 -19.63
C PHE A 42 4.10 2.46 -20.26
N PHE A 43 4.96 2.10 -21.20
CA PHE A 43 5.91 3.01 -21.82
C PHE A 43 5.32 3.83 -22.97
N ASP A 44 5.60 5.13 -22.95
CA ASP A 44 5.43 6.02 -24.11
C ASP A 44 6.65 6.94 -24.19
N GLN A 45 7.30 7.04 -25.35
CA GLN A 45 8.50 7.89 -25.50
C GLN A 45 8.16 9.38 -25.61
N ASN A 46 6.92 9.73 -25.94
CA ASN A 46 6.51 11.11 -26.21
C ASN A 46 5.98 11.82 -24.95
N ASP A 47 5.76 11.08 -23.87
CA ASP A 47 5.33 11.62 -22.59
C ASP A 47 6.53 12.15 -21.77
N GLU A 48 6.34 13.23 -21.03
CA GLU A 48 7.36 13.88 -20.18
C GLU A 48 8.02 12.89 -19.20
N TYR A 49 7.25 11.94 -18.66
CA TYR A 49 7.71 10.94 -17.70
C TYR A 49 7.95 9.57 -18.33
N CYS A 50 7.81 9.51 -19.64
CA CYS A 50 7.78 8.31 -20.45
C CYS A 50 6.65 7.33 -20.10
N LEU A 51 5.51 7.86 -19.64
CA LEU A 51 4.34 7.10 -19.23
C LEU A 51 3.22 7.24 -20.26
N SER A 52 2.78 6.11 -20.81
CA SER A 52 1.56 6.04 -21.61
C SER A 52 0.33 6.44 -20.79
N ASP A 53 -0.73 6.87 -21.48
CA ASP A 53 -2.04 7.10 -20.85
C ASP A 53 -2.58 5.84 -20.16
N PHE A 54 -2.23 4.66 -20.67
CA PHE A 54 -2.56 3.38 -20.05
C PHE A 54 -1.88 3.21 -18.67
N CYS A 55 -0.61 3.60 -18.55
CA CYS A 55 0.09 3.64 -17.26
C CYS A 55 -0.53 4.67 -16.32
N LYS A 56 -0.86 5.87 -16.84
CA LYS A 56 -1.44 6.95 -16.04
C LYS A 56 -2.78 6.55 -15.46
N GLY A 57 -3.66 5.94 -16.26
CA GLY A 57 -4.93 5.38 -15.79
C GLY A 57 -4.74 4.27 -14.76
N TYR A 58 -3.72 3.42 -14.92
CA TYR A 58 -3.39 2.39 -13.93
C TYR A 58 -2.99 2.99 -12.58
N ILE A 59 -2.13 4.01 -12.58
CA ILE A 59 -1.72 4.71 -11.35
C ILE A 59 -2.92 5.42 -10.72
N ALA A 60 -3.74 6.10 -11.51
CA ALA A 60 -4.93 6.78 -11.02
C ALA A 60 -5.91 5.82 -10.34
N GLY A 61 -6.11 4.62 -10.92
CA GLY A 61 -6.86 3.53 -10.30
C GLY A 61 -6.30 3.08 -8.95
N LEU A 62 -4.99 2.81 -8.88
CA LEU A 62 -4.34 2.44 -7.62
C LEU A 62 -4.50 3.52 -6.54
N LEU A 63 -4.36 4.80 -6.89
CA LEU A 63 -4.52 5.90 -5.93
C LEU A 63 -5.97 5.99 -5.44
N ARG A 64 -6.95 5.95 -6.35
CA ARG A 64 -8.37 6.06 -6.02
C ARG A 64 -8.86 4.95 -5.10
N HIS A 65 -8.46 3.72 -5.39
CA HIS A 65 -8.92 2.53 -4.67
C HIS A 65 -7.99 2.12 -3.52
N SER A 66 -6.93 2.88 -3.26
CA SER A 66 -5.92 2.55 -2.26
C SER A 66 -6.49 2.30 -0.86
N THR A 67 -7.44 3.11 -0.42
CA THR A 67 -8.05 3.00 0.92
C THR A 67 -8.84 1.72 1.09
N GLU A 68 -9.66 1.34 0.11
CA GLU A 68 -10.49 0.14 0.16
C GLU A 68 -9.70 -1.16 -0.04
N ILE A 69 -8.58 -1.14 -0.76
CA ILE A 69 -7.70 -2.31 -0.89
C ILE A 69 -6.70 -2.44 0.28
N THR A 70 -6.66 -1.48 1.21
CA THR A 70 -5.65 -1.45 2.28
C THR A 70 -5.78 -2.65 3.21
N ALA A 71 -6.98 -3.05 3.62
CA ALA A 71 -7.13 -4.21 4.51
C ALA A 71 -6.56 -5.49 3.89
N ILE A 72 -6.63 -5.64 2.56
CA ILE A 72 -6.12 -6.81 1.83
C ILE A 72 -4.59 -6.75 1.69
N THR A 73 -4.01 -5.57 1.51
CA THR A 73 -2.56 -5.36 1.31
C THR A 73 -1.78 -5.19 2.62
N ASN A 74 -2.48 -4.88 3.72
CA ASN A 74 -1.98 -4.61 5.07
C ASN A 74 -2.88 -5.34 6.08
N GLN A 75 -2.74 -6.67 6.12
CA GLN A 75 -3.76 -7.57 6.66
C GLN A 75 -3.81 -7.66 8.18
N TRP A 76 -2.78 -7.17 8.87
CA TRP A 76 -2.62 -7.40 10.31
C TRP A 76 -2.71 -6.09 11.06
N VAL A 77 -3.10 -6.14 12.34
CA VAL A 77 -3.05 -4.95 13.21
C VAL A 77 -1.65 -4.31 13.22
N ASN A 78 -0.60 -5.14 13.16
CA ASN A 78 0.78 -4.67 13.13
C ASN A 78 1.16 -3.90 11.85
N SER A 79 0.48 -4.16 10.72
CA SER A 79 0.68 -3.42 9.47
C SER A 79 0.50 -1.91 9.65
N TYR A 80 -0.47 -1.49 10.45
CA TYR A 80 -0.78 -0.08 10.69
C TYR A 80 0.22 0.59 11.63
N LYS A 81 1.03 -0.19 12.37
CA LYS A 81 2.18 0.34 13.12
C LYS A 81 3.37 0.62 12.19
N ARG A 82 3.37 0.07 10.97
CA ARG A 82 4.31 0.41 9.89
C ARG A 82 3.88 1.67 9.16
N LEU A 83 2.59 1.82 8.87
CA LEU A 83 2.01 2.96 8.14
C LEU A 83 1.91 4.22 9.01
N VAL A 84 3.06 4.68 9.48
CA VAL A 84 3.23 5.91 10.26
C VAL A 84 4.30 6.77 9.58
N ALA A 85 4.09 8.09 9.57
CA ALA A 85 5.03 9.04 8.98
C ALA A 85 6.44 8.94 9.61
N GLY A 86 7.48 9.26 8.82
CA GLY A 86 8.87 9.33 9.30
C GLY A 86 9.69 8.04 9.18
N TYR A 87 9.14 6.94 8.65
CA TYR A 87 9.84 5.65 8.52
C TYR A 87 9.90 5.10 7.08
N GLU A 88 9.90 6.00 6.08
CA GLU A 88 9.83 5.68 4.63
C GLU A 88 8.60 4.83 4.19
N ALA A 89 7.62 4.64 5.08
CA ALA A 89 6.39 3.92 4.83
C ALA A 89 5.32 4.87 4.28
N PRO A 90 4.68 4.54 3.14
CA PRO A 90 3.75 5.45 2.50
C PRO A 90 2.43 5.55 3.27
N VAL A 91 2.15 6.73 3.82
CA VAL A 91 0.85 7.02 4.46
C VAL A 91 -0.03 7.85 3.53
N TYR A 92 0.57 8.62 2.63
CA TYR A 92 -0.13 9.60 1.81
C TYR A 92 -0.42 9.08 0.40
N ILE A 93 -1.68 9.22 -0.01
CA ILE A 93 -2.22 8.81 -1.31
C ILE A 93 -1.79 9.84 -2.35
N ALA A 94 -0.58 9.67 -2.84
CA ALA A 94 0.04 10.48 -3.87
C ALA A 94 1.00 9.61 -4.68
N TRP A 95 1.47 10.14 -5.80
CA TRP A 95 2.52 9.51 -6.59
C TRP A 95 3.66 10.50 -6.88
N ALA A 96 4.84 9.97 -7.16
CA ALA A 96 6.02 10.75 -7.53
C ALA A 96 7.05 9.88 -8.25
N ARG A 97 8.09 10.50 -8.82
CA ARG A 97 9.19 9.75 -9.45
C ARG A 97 10.28 9.33 -8.46
N ARG A 98 10.67 10.25 -7.58
CA ARG A 98 11.79 10.05 -6.65
C ARG A 98 11.37 9.95 -5.18
N ASN A 99 10.28 10.61 -4.84
CA ASN A 99 9.82 10.76 -3.46
C ASN A 99 9.52 9.40 -2.81
N ARG A 100 9.98 9.23 -1.56
CA ARG A 100 9.75 8.02 -0.77
C ARG A 100 8.57 8.13 0.19
N SER A 101 7.99 9.32 0.32
CA SER A 101 6.81 9.56 1.14
C SER A 101 5.48 9.24 0.44
N THR A 102 5.51 9.05 -0.88
CA THR A 102 4.31 8.78 -1.70
C THR A 102 3.98 7.29 -1.78
N LEU A 103 2.68 6.99 -1.89
CA LEU A 103 2.13 5.65 -2.05
C LEU A 103 2.61 4.95 -3.32
N VAL A 104 2.58 5.66 -4.44
CA VAL A 104 3.07 5.16 -5.72
C VAL A 104 4.38 5.84 -6.07
N ARG A 105 5.40 5.05 -6.40
CA ARG A 105 6.63 5.56 -7.01
C ARG A 105 6.72 5.07 -8.46
N VAL A 106 7.12 5.96 -9.36
CA VAL A 106 7.43 5.60 -10.75
C VAL A 106 8.91 5.81 -10.99
N PRO A 107 9.74 4.73 -10.94
CA PRO A 107 11.17 4.85 -11.17
C PRO A 107 11.48 5.54 -12.50
N MET A 108 12.49 6.42 -12.50
CA MET A 108 12.88 7.13 -13.72
C MET A 108 13.27 6.17 -14.84
N TYR A 109 12.83 6.51 -16.06
CA TYR A 109 13.23 5.82 -17.28
C TYR A 109 14.75 5.91 -17.49
N LYS A 110 15.34 4.83 -18.00
CA LYS A 110 16.72 4.80 -18.49
C LYS A 110 16.67 4.54 -20.00
N PRO A 111 17.31 5.37 -20.84
CA PRO A 111 17.31 5.18 -22.29
C PRO A 111 17.65 3.73 -22.69
N GLY A 112 16.85 3.14 -23.59
CA GLY A 112 17.00 1.75 -24.06
C GLY A 112 16.50 0.69 -23.07
N LYS A 113 15.73 1.07 -22.06
CA LYS A 113 15.12 0.17 -21.06
C LYS A 113 13.60 0.31 -21.01
N GLU A 114 12.95 0.31 -22.17
CA GLU A 114 11.50 0.49 -22.30
C GLU A 114 10.73 -0.59 -21.52
N LYS A 115 11.23 -1.84 -21.58
CA LYS A 115 10.65 -2.97 -20.83
C LYS A 115 10.69 -2.78 -19.31
N ALA A 116 11.53 -1.88 -18.78
CA ALA A 116 11.71 -1.67 -17.35
C ALA A 116 10.78 -0.61 -16.74
N ILE A 117 9.95 0.08 -17.53
CA ILE A 117 8.92 0.99 -17.01
C ILE A 117 7.95 0.20 -16.14
N ARG A 118 7.72 0.72 -14.93
CA ARG A 118 6.91 0.04 -13.92
C ARG A 118 6.37 1.03 -12.90
N VAL A 119 5.28 0.64 -12.28
CA VAL A 119 4.66 1.32 -11.15
C VAL A 119 5.06 0.57 -9.88
N GLU A 120 5.56 1.25 -8.87
CA GLU A 120 5.86 0.66 -7.56
C GLU A 120 4.80 1.09 -6.54
N PHE A 121 3.97 0.14 -6.11
CA PHE A 121 3.02 0.34 -5.04
C PHE A 121 3.66 -0.11 -3.72
N ARG A 122 3.78 0.84 -2.78
CA ARG A 122 4.67 0.68 -1.61
C ARG A 122 3.95 0.32 -0.31
N SER A 123 2.62 0.41 -0.28
CA SER A 123 1.84 0.10 0.92
C SER A 123 1.74 -1.37 1.29
N PRO A 124 1.88 -2.38 0.41
CA PRO A 124 1.80 -3.76 0.89
C PRO A 124 2.95 -4.08 1.85
N ASP A 125 2.70 -4.97 2.81
CA ASP A 125 3.75 -5.59 3.62
C ASP A 125 3.83 -7.11 3.41
N PRO A 126 4.93 -7.73 3.85
CA PRO A 126 5.12 -9.17 3.68
C PRO A 126 4.15 -10.06 4.48
N ALA A 127 3.30 -9.50 5.35
CA ALA A 127 2.30 -10.26 6.09
C ALA A 127 1.01 -10.47 5.30
N CYS A 128 0.80 -9.74 4.21
CA CYS A 128 -0.35 -9.97 3.34
C CYS A 128 -0.25 -11.29 2.57
N ASN A 129 -1.40 -11.86 2.22
CA ASN A 129 -1.48 -12.93 1.24
C ASN A 129 -1.15 -12.35 -0.16
N PRO A 130 -0.03 -12.74 -0.80
CA PRO A 130 0.41 -12.12 -2.05
C PRO A 130 -0.59 -12.33 -3.19
N TYR A 131 -1.32 -13.46 -3.23
CA TYR A 131 -2.31 -13.71 -4.26
C TYR A 131 -3.46 -12.71 -4.19
N LEU A 132 -4.01 -12.49 -2.98
CA LEU A 132 -5.08 -11.52 -2.78
C LEU A 132 -4.60 -10.09 -3.03
N ALA A 133 -3.40 -9.75 -2.55
CA ALA A 133 -2.79 -8.44 -2.76
C ALA A 133 -2.59 -8.14 -4.26
N PHE A 134 -2.06 -9.09 -5.04
CA PHE A 134 -1.89 -8.92 -6.48
C PHE A 134 -3.24 -8.81 -7.21
N SER A 135 -4.25 -9.61 -6.82
CA SER A 135 -5.59 -9.51 -7.41
C SER A 135 -6.21 -8.13 -7.24
N VAL A 136 -6.22 -7.57 -6.01
CA VAL A 136 -6.85 -6.26 -5.77
C VAL A 136 -6.05 -5.10 -6.35
N MET A 137 -4.71 -5.19 -6.38
CA MET A 137 -3.89 -4.16 -7.04
C MET A 137 -4.10 -4.16 -8.55
N LEU A 138 -4.19 -5.35 -9.17
CA LEU A 138 -4.49 -5.47 -10.59
C LEU A 138 -5.89 -4.94 -10.90
N ALA A 139 -6.90 -5.33 -10.12
CA ALA A 139 -8.28 -4.85 -10.29
C ALA A 139 -8.37 -3.33 -10.17
N ALA A 140 -7.78 -2.74 -9.12
CA ALA A 140 -7.72 -1.29 -8.92
C ALA A 140 -7.10 -0.55 -10.11
N GLY A 141 -5.96 -1.04 -10.61
CA GLY A 141 -5.30 -0.43 -11.76
C GLY A 141 -6.09 -0.59 -13.07
N LEU A 142 -6.71 -1.74 -13.30
CA LEU A 142 -7.56 -1.97 -14.49
C LEU A 142 -8.83 -1.11 -14.46
N GLU A 143 -9.43 -0.90 -13.29
CA GLU A 143 -10.61 -0.05 -13.14
C GLU A 143 -10.30 1.40 -13.50
N GLY A 144 -9.10 1.89 -13.14
CA GLY A 144 -8.63 3.21 -13.54
C GLY A 144 -8.40 3.37 -15.05
N ILE A 145 -7.91 2.32 -15.71
CA ILE A 145 -7.79 2.29 -17.18
C ILE A 145 -9.17 2.29 -17.84
N LYS A 146 -10.05 1.39 -17.40
CA LYS A 146 -11.39 1.18 -17.97
C LYS A 146 -12.22 2.46 -17.89
N ASN A 147 -12.19 3.14 -16.75
CA ASN A 147 -12.95 4.36 -16.53
C ASN A 147 -12.18 5.65 -16.84
N LYS A 148 -10.96 5.54 -17.39
CA LYS A 148 -10.11 6.67 -17.78
C LYS A 148 -9.93 7.69 -16.65
N TYR A 149 -9.60 7.22 -15.45
CA TYR A 149 -9.34 8.12 -14.34
C TYR A 149 -8.17 9.05 -14.64
N GLU A 150 -8.35 10.32 -14.29
CA GLU A 150 -7.29 11.32 -14.40
C GLU A 150 -6.25 11.11 -13.31
N LEU A 151 -4.99 11.06 -13.72
CA LEU A 151 -3.86 11.01 -12.79
C LEU A 151 -3.57 12.42 -12.29
N PRO A 152 -3.65 12.71 -10.98
CA PRO A 152 -3.23 14.00 -10.44
C PRO A 152 -1.76 14.28 -10.72
N ASN A 153 -1.34 15.54 -10.61
CA ASN A 153 0.08 15.90 -10.75
C ASN A 153 0.95 15.17 -9.70
N PRO A 154 2.21 14.84 -10.03
CA PRO A 154 3.11 14.19 -9.09
C PRO A 154 3.48 15.12 -7.93
N ILE A 155 3.58 14.57 -6.72
CA ILE A 155 4.01 15.29 -5.51
C ILE A 155 5.50 15.07 -5.27
N GLU A 156 6.33 15.97 -5.81
CA GLU A 156 7.79 15.87 -5.71
C GLU A 156 8.38 16.47 -4.41
N LYS A 157 7.56 17.15 -3.58
CA LYS A 157 7.93 17.62 -2.24
C LYS A 157 7.80 16.50 -1.21
N ASP A 158 8.66 16.45 -0.20
CA ASP A 158 8.51 15.46 0.88
C ASP A 158 7.18 15.72 1.63
N VAL A 159 6.26 14.77 1.56
CA VAL A 159 4.92 14.91 2.15
C VAL A 159 4.97 14.81 3.68
N TYR A 160 6.05 14.26 4.25
CA TYR A 160 6.24 14.24 5.70
C TYR A 160 6.49 15.64 6.28
N GLU A 161 7.07 16.55 5.50
CA GLU A 161 7.38 17.92 5.92
C GLU A 161 6.23 18.90 5.65
N MET A 162 5.20 18.47 4.92
CA MET A 162 4.02 19.29 4.65
C MET A 162 3.13 19.40 5.89
N SER A 163 2.63 20.60 6.15
CA SER A 163 1.54 20.84 7.09
C SER A 163 0.22 20.21 6.61
N GLU A 164 -0.72 19.99 7.52
CA GLU A 164 -2.06 19.48 7.16
C GLU A 164 -2.80 20.42 6.19
N ASP A 165 -2.61 21.74 6.32
CA ASP A 165 -3.18 22.73 5.40
C ASP A 165 -2.59 22.60 3.99
N GLU A 166 -1.28 22.37 3.86
CA GLU A 166 -0.65 22.13 2.56
C GLU A 166 -1.12 20.82 1.93
N LYS A 167 -1.22 19.73 2.72
CA LYS A 167 -1.76 18.45 2.24
C LYS A 167 -3.19 18.60 1.73
N SER A 168 -4.03 19.31 2.49
CA SER A 168 -5.42 19.59 2.13
C SER A 168 -5.53 20.39 0.82
N LYS A 169 -4.70 21.43 0.64
CA LYS A 169 -4.66 22.22 -0.60
C LYS A 169 -4.25 21.40 -1.83
N GLU A 170 -3.33 20.46 -1.66
CA GLU A 170 -2.89 19.54 -2.72
C GLU A 170 -3.83 18.32 -2.88
N GLY A 171 -4.93 18.25 -2.10
CA GLY A 171 -5.88 17.14 -2.15
C GLY A 171 -5.31 15.80 -1.67
N ILE A 172 -4.21 15.83 -0.91
CA ILE A 172 -3.53 14.63 -0.42
C ILE A 172 -4.32 14.02 0.72
N LYS A 173 -4.80 12.79 0.48
CA LYS A 173 -5.47 11.97 1.48
C LYS A 173 -4.50 10.98 2.12
N SER A 174 -4.89 10.40 3.24
CA SER A 174 -4.12 9.37 3.94
C SER A 174 -4.77 8.00 3.82
N LEU A 175 -3.96 6.94 3.90
CA LEU A 175 -4.43 5.59 4.11
C LEU A 175 -5.10 5.44 5.49
N PRO A 176 -5.95 4.42 5.69
CA PRO A 176 -6.54 4.12 6.99
C PRO A 176 -5.48 3.96 8.09
N GLY A 177 -5.73 4.52 9.27
CA GLY A 177 -4.78 4.51 10.40
C GLY A 177 -4.83 3.23 11.24
N SER A 178 -5.83 2.38 11.01
CA SER A 178 -6.05 1.16 11.79
C SER A 178 -6.68 0.05 10.94
N LEU A 179 -6.55 -1.21 11.40
CA LEU A 179 -7.16 -2.36 10.74
C LEU A 179 -8.68 -2.22 10.69
N ILE A 180 -9.33 -1.72 11.75
CA ILE A 180 -10.79 -1.57 11.76
C ILE A 180 -11.30 -0.51 10.77
N GLU A 181 -10.58 0.61 10.61
CA GLU A 181 -10.92 1.61 9.58
C GLU A 181 -10.77 1.02 8.18
N ALA A 182 -9.68 0.29 7.93
CA ALA A 182 -9.47 -0.37 6.65
C ALA A 182 -10.54 -1.42 6.35
N ILE A 183 -10.92 -2.25 7.34
CA ILE A 183 -12.03 -3.20 7.22
C ILE A 183 -13.31 -2.47 6.82
N ALA A 184 -13.67 -1.38 7.52
CA ALA A 184 -14.92 -0.65 7.27
C ALA A 184 -14.99 -0.06 5.84
N LEU A 185 -13.85 0.34 5.29
CA LEU A 185 -13.74 0.83 3.91
C LEU A 185 -13.80 -0.34 2.91
N THR A 186 -13.08 -1.44 3.17
CA THR A 186 -13.13 -2.63 2.33
C THR A 186 -14.53 -3.25 2.28
N GLU A 187 -15.29 -3.24 3.38
CA GLU A 187 -16.67 -3.77 3.43
C GLU A 187 -17.62 -3.07 2.46
N GLN A 188 -17.36 -1.81 2.14
CA GLN A 188 -18.16 -1.01 1.21
C GLN A 188 -17.67 -1.13 -0.24
N SER A 189 -16.62 -1.92 -0.48
CA SER A 189 -15.95 -1.99 -1.78
C SER A 189 -16.55 -3.05 -2.69
N GLU A 190 -17.23 -2.62 -3.75
CA GLU A 190 -17.62 -3.50 -4.85
C GLU A 190 -16.38 -4.03 -5.59
N LEU A 191 -15.37 -3.17 -5.81
CA LEU A 191 -14.14 -3.55 -6.51
C LEU A 191 -13.41 -4.70 -5.80
N VAL A 192 -13.22 -4.61 -4.49
CA VAL A 192 -12.53 -5.68 -3.76
C VAL A 192 -13.36 -6.95 -3.77
N ARG A 193 -14.69 -6.84 -3.59
CA ARG A 193 -15.60 -7.99 -3.61
C ARG A 193 -15.58 -8.72 -4.96
N GLU A 194 -15.57 -7.99 -6.06
CA GLU A 194 -15.45 -8.57 -7.41
C GLU A 194 -14.07 -9.19 -7.63
N ALA A 195 -13.00 -8.51 -7.21
CA ALA A 195 -11.62 -8.95 -7.43
C ALA A 195 -11.26 -10.26 -6.72
N VAL A 196 -11.80 -10.49 -5.51
CA VAL A 196 -11.51 -11.70 -4.72
C VAL A 196 -12.65 -12.72 -4.71
N GLY A 197 -13.85 -12.32 -5.13
CA GLY A 197 -15.06 -13.14 -5.10
C GLY A 197 -15.75 -13.15 -3.73
N ASP A 198 -17.07 -13.35 -3.76
CA ASP A 198 -17.97 -13.16 -2.61
C ASP A 198 -17.60 -14.02 -1.38
N HIS A 199 -17.24 -15.28 -1.61
CA HIS A 199 -16.86 -16.20 -0.53
C HIS A 199 -15.60 -15.75 0.21
N ILE A 200 -14.55 -15.37 -0.53
CA ILE A 200 -13.28 -14.90 0.05
C ILE A 200 -13.50 -13.55 0.73
N PHE A 201 -14.24 -12.64 0.08
CA PHE A 201 -14.52 -11.31 0.63
C PHE A 201 -15.17 -11.39 2.02
N LYS A 202 -16.28 -12.13 2.14
CA LYS A 202 -17.01 -12.30 3.41
C LYS A 202 -16.15 -12.97 4.48
N SER A 203 -15.45 -14.05 4.13
CA SER A 203 -14.61 -14.81 5.06
C SER A 203 -13.41 -14.01 5.55
N PHE A 204 -12.78 -13.24 4.65
CA PHE A 204 -11.66 -12.37 4.96
C PHE A 204 -12.07 -11.31 5.98
N ILE A 205 -13.14 -10.56 5.70
CA ILE A 205 -13.65 -9.51 6.59
C ILE A 205 -14.01 -10.09 7.97
N ALA A 206 -14.73 -11.21 8.01
CA ALA A 206 -15.09 -11.86 9.27
C ALA A 206 -13.84 -12.26 10.08
N SER A 207 -12.85 -12.86 9.43
CA SER A 207 -11.58 -13.24 10.07
C SER A 207 -10.82 -12.03 10.62
N LYS A 208 -10.73 -10.93 9.86
CA LYS A 208 -10.05 -9.72 10.31
C LYS A 208 -10.77 -9.01 11.45
N LYS A 209 -12.11 -9.06 11.50
CA LYS A 209 -12.89 -8.55 12.64
C LYS A 209 -12.60 -9.33 13.93
N VAL A 210 -12.47 -10.66 13.85
CA VAL A 210 -12.08 -11.49 15.01
C VAL A 210 -10.67 -11.12 15.50
N GLU A 211 -9.70 -10.96 14.59
CA GLU A 211 -8.34 -10.53 14.95
C GLU A 211 -8.35 -9.15 15.64
N TRP A 212 -9.10 -8.19 15.09
CA TRP A 212 -9.22 -6.87 15.68
C TRP A 212 -9.83 -6.91 17.07
N ASP A 213 -10.87 -7.72 17.27
CA ASP A 213 -11.55 -7.86 18.56
C ASP A 213 -10.63 -8.46 19.63
N ASP A 214 -9.85 -9.48 19.28
CA ASP A 214 -8.83 -10.03 20.18
C ASP A 214 -7.76 -9.00 20.54
N TYR A 215 -7.29 -8.20 19.57
CA TYR A 215 -6.31 -7.14 19.83
C TYR A 215 -6.85 -6.04 20.77
N ARG A 216 -8.03 -5.48 20.46
CA ARG A 216 -8.56 -4.31 21.19
C ARG A 216 -8.96 -4.60 22.64
N THR A 217 -9.10 -5.88 23.00
CA THR A 217 -9.44 -6.32 24.36
C THR A 217 -8.21 -6.58 25.22
N LYS A 218 -7.00 -6.58 24.65
CA LYS A 218 -5.76 -6.67 25.43
C LYS A 218 -5.45 -5.33 26.09
N VAL A 219 -5.02 -5.39 27.35
CA VAL A 219 -4.37 -4.26 28.04
C VAL A 219 -2.87 -4.38 27.82
N SER A 220 -2.28 -3.41 27.15
CA SER A 220 -0.85 -3.38 26.84
C SER A 220 -0.02 -2.77 27.98
N GLU A 221 1.26 -3.10 27.99
CA GLU A 221 2.23 -2.49 28.92
C GLU A 221 2.27 -0.96 28.77
N TRP A 222 2.09 -0.43 27.56
CA TRP A 222 2.01 1.01 27.33
C TRP A 222 0.82 1.65 28.06
N GLU A 223 -0.35 1.00 28.07
CA GLU A 223 -1.53 1.49 28.80
C GLU A 223 -1.30 1.48 30.31
N LEU A 224 -0.70 0.40 30.85
CA LEU A 224 -0.37 0.31 32.27
C LEU A 224 0.60 1.41 32.68
N GLN A 225 1.71 1.57 31.95
CA GLN A 225 2.70 2.62 32.22
C GLN A 225 2.12 4.03 32.12
N LYS A 226 1.19 4.25 31.18
CA LYS A 226 0.61 5.57 30.94
C LYS A 226 -0.50 5.93 31.93
N TYR A 227 -1.33 4.98 32.31
CA TYR A 227 -2.61 5.26 32.99
C TYR A 227 -2.72 4.71 34.41
N LEU A 228 -1.96 3.68 34.79
CA LEU A 228 -2.14 2.98 36.07
C LEU A 228 -1.99 3.90 37.30
N GLY A 229 -1.10 4.90 37.22
CA GLY A 229 -0.85 5.85 38.31
C GLY A 229 -1.47 7.24 38.10
N VAL A 230 -2.35 7.41 37.11
CA VAL A 230 -2.94 8.73 36.78
C VAL A 230 -4.23 8.99 37.56
N LEU A 231 -4.99 7.94 37.89
CA LEU A 231 -6.19 7.98 38.72
C LEU A 231 -5.94 7.24 40.04
#